data_AF-A0A8S3CLT9-F1
#
_entry.id   AF-A0A8S3CLT9-F1
#
_cell.length_a   1.000
_cell.length_b   1.000
_cell.length_c   1.000
_cell.angle_alpha   90.00
_cell.angle_beta   90.00
_cell.angle_gamma   90.00
#
_symmetry.space_group_name_H-M   'P 1'
#
loop_
_entity.id
_entity.type
_entity.pdbx_description
1 polymer ?
#
loop_
_entity_poly.entity_id
_entity_poly.type
_entity_poly.pdbx_seq_one_letter_code
_entity_poly.pdbx_strand_id
1 'polypeptide(L)'
;MGGSNWIFQQDNAPIHRAKVNITWFKSQNINVLPWPSLSPDLNPIENLWGILSRKVYVGGKQLRSKEQLKNCHSEILGRNQHRTTPGSSRIDA
;
A
#
# COMPACT_ATOMS: atom_id res chain seq x y z
N MET A 1 -11.60 4.71 10.98
CA MET A 1 -10.23 4.22 11.25
C MET A 1 -9.29 5.41 11.15
N GLY A 2 -8.56 5.74 12.21
CA GLY A 2 -7.63 6.87 12.24
C GLY A 2 -7.03 6.97 13.63
N GLY A 3 -6.02 6.14 13.90
CA GLY A 3 -5.36 6.12 15.19
C GLY A 3 -4.32 7.23 15.23
N SER A 4 -4.29 7.99 16.32
CA SER A 4 -3.33 9.08 16.58
C SER A 4 -1.85 8.66 16.58
N ASN A 5 -1.54 7.39 16.29
CA ASN A 5 -0.21 6.77 16.43
C ASN A 5 0.24 6.06 15.14
N TRP A 6 -0.18 6.53 13.96
CA TRP A 6 0.25 5.91 12.71
C TRP A 6 1.72 6.23 12.42
N ILE A 7 2.44 5.23 11.93
CA ILE A 7 3.83 5.34 11.50
C ILE A 7 3.88 5.05 10.00
N PHE A 8 4.48 5.95 9.24
CA PHE A 8 4.70 5.80 7.81
C PHE A 8 5.93 4.93 7.57
N GLN A 9 5.78 3.87 6.78
CA GLN A 9 6.89 3.02 6.35
C GLN A 9 7.21 3.31 4.88
N GLN A 10 8.48 3.46 4.58
CA GLN A 10 9.03 3.53 3.22
C GLN A 10 10.37 2.78 3.19
N ASP A 11 10.80 2.36 2.00
CA ASP A 11 12.14 1.79 1.85
C ASP A 11 13.25 2.85 2.02
N ASN A 12 14.50 2.40 2.10
CA ASN A 12 15.65 3.27 2.32
C ASN A 12 16.34 3.69 1.01
N ALA A 13 15.64 3.69 -0.14
CA ALA A 13 16.27 4.09 -1.40
C ALA A 13 16.76 5.55 -1.34
N PRO A 14 17.85 5.91 -2.04
CA PRO A 14 18.47 7.24 -1.93
C PRO A 14 17.50 8.40 -2.16
N ILE A 15 16.53 8.23 -3.06
CA ILE A 15 15.50 9.24 -3.35
C ILE A 15 14.59 9.50 -2.14
N HIS A 16 14.28 8.49 -1.32
CA HIS A 16 13.40 8.61 -0.15
C HIS A 16 14.11 9.23 1.07
N ARG A 17 15.44 9.18 1.09
CA ARG A 17 16.30 9.76 2.14
C ARG A 17 16.72 11.21 1.88
N ALA A 18 16.31 11.80 0.75
CA ALA A 18 16.67 13.17 0.43
C ALA A 18 16.24 14.12 1.57
N LYS A 19 17.10 15.10 1.90
CA LYS A 19 16.84 16.06 2.98
C LYS A 19 15.49 16.78 2.82
N VAL A 20 15.11 17.08 1.58
CA VAL A 20 13.82 17.69 1.24
C VAL A 20 12.63 16.84 1.71
N ASN A 21 12.70 15.51 1.53
CA ASN A 21 11.64 14.59 1.92
C ASN A 21 11.56 14.47 3.44
N ILE A 22 12.70 14.37 4.13
CA ILE A 22 12.75 14.32 5.60
C ILE A 22 12.16 15.60 6.20
N THR A 23 12.50 16.78 5.66
CA THR A 23 11.95 18.06 6.12
C THR A 23 10.45 18.14 5.90
N TRP A 24 9.95 17.64 4.77
CA TRP A 24 8.53 17.59 4.48
C TRP A 24 7.77 16.66 5.45
N PHE A 25 8.26 15.46 5.74
CA PHE A 25 7.62 14.57 6.71
C PHE A 25 7.49 15.22 8.10
N LYS A 26 8.54 15.94 8.53
CA LYS A 26 8.52 16.70 9.79
C LYS A 26 7.47 17.81 9.77
N SER A 27 7.32 18.56 8.68
CA SER A 27 6.33 19.64 8.59
C SER A 27 4.89 19.12 8.57
N GLN A 28 4.68 17.88 8.10
CA GLN A 28 3.37 17.22 8.12
C GLN A 28 3.09 16.45 9.41
N ASN A 29 3.99 16.49 10.39
CA ASN A 29 3.90 15.72 11.63
C ASN A 29 3.72 14.20 11.38
N ILE A 30 4.40 13.69 10.34
CA ILE A 30 4.38 12.27 9.97
C ILE A 30 5.60 11.59 10.58
N ASN A 31 5.35 10.59 11.43
CA ASN A 31 6.40 9.73 11.96
C ASN A 31 6.81 8.70 10.89
N VAL A 32 8.09 8.66 10.53
CA VAL A 32 8.63 7.69 9.58
C VAL A 32 9.35 6.58 10.34
N LEU A 33 9.04 5.32 10.01
CA LEU A 33 9.69 4.14 10.59
C LEU A 33 11.16 4.10 10.15
N PRO A 34 12.14 4.03 11.08
CA PRO A 34 13.53 3.76 10.72
C PRO A 34 13.63 2.39 10.03
N TRP A 35 14.22 2.35 8.83
CA TRP A 35 14.28 1.14 8.02
C TRP A 35 15.73 0.75 7.69
N PRO A 36 16.12 -0.53 7.85
CA PRO A 36 17.43 -1.00 7.42
C PRO A 36 17.59 -0.92 5.90
N SER A 37 18.79 -0.57 5.43
CA SER A 37 19.11 -0.62 4.00
C SER A 37 19.05 -2.05 3.48
N LEU A 38 18.63 -2.22 2.22
CA LEU A 38 18.65 -3.50 1.50
C LEU A 38 17.80 -4.62 2.14
N SER A 39 16.67 -4.28 2.76
CA SER A 39 15.71 -5.25 3.31
C SER A 39 14.36 -5.21 2.57
N PRO A 40 14.31 -5.67 1.31
CA PRO A 40 13.05 -5.74 0.55
C PRO A 40 12.11 -6.81 1.11
N ASP A 41 12.64 -7.86 1.72
CA ASP A 41 11.93 -8.95 2.41
C ASP A 41 11.04 -8.45 3.55
N LEU A 42 11.46 -7.36 4.21
CA LEU A 42 10.71 -6.76 5.30
C LEU A 42 9.58 -5.86 4.80
N ASN A 43 9.55 -5.45 3.53
CA ASN A 43 8.61 -4.44 3.03
C ASN A 43 7.25 -5.08 2.67
N PRO A 44 6.16 -4.82 3.44
CA PRO A 44 4.87 -5.48 3.19
C PRO A 44 4.27 -5.16 1.82
N ILE A 45 4.67 -4.04 1.19
CA ILE A 45 4.19 -3.67 -0.14
C ILE A 45 4.64 -4.65 -1.22
N GLU A 46 5.80 -5.31 -1.05
CA GLU A 46 6.30 -6.32 -1.99
C GLU A 46 5.37 -7.53 -2.06
N ASN A 47 4.86 -7.97 -0.91
CA ASN A 47 3.85 -9.03 -0.84
C ASN A 47 2.56 -8.61 -1.55
N LEU A 48 2.13 -7.36 -1.38
CA LEU A 48 0.96 -6.82 -2.06
C LEU A 48 1.17 -6.77 -3.58
N TRP A 49 2.35 -6.35 -4.05
CA TRP A 49 2.70 -6.38 -5.48
C TRP A 49 2.63 -7.81 -6.05
N GLY A 50 3.13 -8.79 -5.31
CA GLY A 50 3.03 -10.20 -5.70
C GLY A 50 1.59 -10.72 -5.79
N ILE A 51 0.69 -10.27 -4.90
CA ILE A 51 -0.75 -10.59 -4.98
C ILE A 51 -1.39 -9.89 -6.19
N LEU A 52 -1.10 -8.61 -6.39
CA LEU A 52 -1.67 -7.82 -7.49
C LEU A 52 -1.25 -8.37 -8.84
N SER A 53 0.03 -8.66 -9.04
CA SER A 53 0.54 -9.24 -10.30
C SER A 53 -0.16 -10.55 -10.64
N ARG A 54 -0.34 -11.45 -9.67
CA ARG A 54 -1.08 -12.71 -9.88
C ARG A 54 -2.54 -12.48 -10.29
N LYS A 55 -3.21 -11.48 -9.70
CA LYS A 55 -4.59 -11.13 -10.06
C LYS A 55 -4.68 -10.47 -11.45
N VAL A 56 -3.71 -9.64 -11.81
CA VAL A 56 -3.66 -8.93 -13.10
C VAL A 56 -3.45 -9.92 -14.26
N TYR A 57 -2.51 -10.86 -14.09
CA TYR A 57 -2.10 -11.80 -15.15
C TYR A 57 -2.74 -13.19 -15.00
N VAL A 58 -3.83 -13.30 -14.25
CA VAL A 58 -4.57 -14.56 -14.08
C VAL A 58 -4.94 -15.17 -15.44
N GLY A 59 -4.77 -16.49 -15.58
CA GLY A 59 -5.07 -17.19 -16.83
C GLY A 59 -4.19 -16.78 -18.03
N GLY A 60 -3.03 -16.16 -17.79
CA GLY A 60 -2.12 -15.72 -18.85
C GLY A 60 -2.57 -14.46 -19.59
N LYS A 61 -3.53 -13.70 -19.03
CA LYS A 61 -4.05 -12.45 -19.60
C LYS A 61 -2.91 -11.51 -20.02
N GLN A 62 -2.89 -11.10 -21.29
CA GLN A 62 -1.91 -10.13 -21.79
C GLN A 62 -2.53 -8.74 -21.86
N LEU A 63 -1.91 -7.78 -21.18
CA LEU A 63 -2.28 -6.37 -21.25
C LEU A 63 -1.29 -5.66 -22.17
N ARG A 64 -1.81 -5.06 -23.25
CA ARG A 64 -1.00 -4.48 -24.34
C ARG A 64 -0.92 -2.97 -24.30
N SER A 65 -1.62 -2.32 -23.37
CA SER A 65 -1.57 -0.87 -23.20
C SER A 65 -1.53 -0.47 -21.73
N LYS A 66 -0.98 0.71 -21.48
CA LYS A 66 -0.99 1.34 -20.14
C LYS A 66 -2.42 1.50 -19.62
N GLU A 67 -3.37 1.79 -20.50
CA GLU A 67 -4.78 1.99 -20.13
C GLU A 67 -5.45 0.70 -19.67
N GLN A 68 -5.19 -0.41 -20.37
CA GLN A 68 -5.69 -1.73 -19.96
C GLN A 68 -5.15 -2.14 -18.59
N LEU A 69 -3.89 -1.81 -18.29
CA LEU A 69 -3.29 -2.05 -16.98
C LEU A 69 -3.92 -1.20 -15.89
N LYS A 70 -4.10 0.11 -16.13
CA LYS A 70 -4.78 1.01 -15.18
C LYS A 70 -6.19 0.53 -14.84
N ASN A 71 -6.99 0.20 -15.86
CA ASN A 71 -8.37 -0.27 -15.64
C ASN A 71 -8.41 -1.58 -14.88
N CYS A 72 -7.57 -2.56 -15.26
CA CYS A 72 -7.48 -3.83 -14.54
C CYS A 72 -7.05 -3.65 -13.08
N HIS A 73 -6.08 -2.77 -12.83
CA HIS A 73 -5.60 -2.45 -11.48
C HIS A 73 -6.71 -1.82 -10.62
N SER A 74 -7.41 -0.82 -11.16
CA SER A 74 -8.54 -0.15 -10.49
C SER A 74 -9.67 -1.13 -10.15
N GLU A 75 -10.02 -2.03 -11.07
CA GLU A 75 -11.02 -3.08 -10.80
C GLU A 75 -10.58 -4.03 -9.70
N ILE A 76 -9.32 -4.50 -9.73
CA ILE A 76 -8.78 -5.43 -8.74
C ILE A 76 -8.76 -4.79 -7.34
N LEU A 77 -8.35 -3.53 -7.25
CA LEU A 77 -8.31 -2.80 -5.98
C LEU A 77 -9.72 -2.43 -5.48
N GLY A 78 -10.62 -2.00 -6.36
CA GLY A 78 -12.01 -1.70 -6.02
C GLY A 78 -12.76 -2.90 -5.46
N ARG A 79 -12.50 -4.11 -5.98
CA ARG A 79 -13.07 -5.36 -5.45
C ARG A 79 -12.66 -5.66 -4.01
N ASN A 80 -11.53 -5.12 -3.50
CA ASN A 80 -11.09 -5.36 -2.13
C ASN A 80 -11.69 -4.36 -1.12
N GLN A 81 -12.34 -3.28 -1.56
CA GLN A 81 -12.93 -2.28 -0.66
C GLN A 81 -14.29 -2.70 -0.09
N HIS A 82 -14.98 -3.65 -0.72
CA HIS A 82 -16.32 -4.11 -0.29
C HIS A 82 -16.32 -5.30 0.68
N ARG A 83 -15.17 -5.69 1.26
CA ARG A 83 -15.09 -6.76 2.28
C ARG A 83 -15.04 -6.22 3.71
N THR A 84 -15.80 -5.18 4.02
CA THR A 84 -16.18 -4.86 5.40
C THR A 84 -17.59 -5.36 5.61
N THR A 85 -17.76 -6.42 6.39
CA THR A 85 -19.05 -6.91 6.87
C THR A 85 -19.79 -5.78 7.62
N PRO A 86 -21.02 -5.41 7.23
CA PRO A 86 -21.92 -4.68 8.11
C PRO A 86 -22.66 -5.73 8.94
N GLY A 87 -22.24 -5.93 10.19
CA GLY A 87 -22.88 -6.93 11.04
C GLY A 87 -22.13 -7.25 12.31
N SER A 88 -21.99 -6.26 13.19
CA SER A 88 -21.84 -6.53 14.62
C SER A 88 -22.52 -5.39 15.37
N SER A 89 -23.85 -5.38 15.33
CA SER A 89 -24.65 -4.61 16.27
C SER A 89 -24.28 -5.08 17.67
N ARG A 90 -23.84 -4.11 18.50
CA ARG A 90 -23.76 -4.26 19.94
C ARG A 90 -25.12 -4.71 20.46
N ILE A 91 -25.14 -5.75 21.27
CA ILE A 91 -26.24 -6.02 22.18
C ILE A 91 -26.03 -5.10 23.39
N ASP A 92 -26.97 -4.19 23.61
CA ASP A 92 -27.16 -3.53 24.88
C ASP A 92 -27.91 -4.50 25.81
N ALA A 93 -27.30 -4.84 26.95
CA ALA A 93 -27.93 -5.25 28.20
C ALA A 93 -26.91 -5.08 29.33
#